data_AF-A0A7V5H1K8-F1
#
_entry.id   AF-A0A7V5H1K8-F1
#
_cell.length_a   1.000
_cell.length_b   1.000
_cell.length_c   1.000
_cell.angle_alpha   90.00
_cell.angle_beta   90.00
_cell.angle_gamma   90.00
#
_symmetry.space_group_name_H-M   'P 1'
#
loop_
_entity.id
_entity.type
_entity.pdbx_description
1 polymer ?
#
loop_
_entity_poly.entity_id
_entity_poly.type
_entity_poly.pdbx_seq_one_letter_code
_entity_poly.pdbx_strand_id
1 'polypeptide(L)'
;MDQKVFAVIEKSLAEIKSAKNCERILHDLLAELVKLLDLHVAAIVELNPDTEQLEIRNFHNLSWNFCKNYRRQIDSQLLREVIWKNQDINIPEKKHAQKVVDHLQMEHDFVSAFVTSLNAFQQPLGFLYVDSLTLNYFNEERQQIVRIYASLISIVLHLERLN
;
A
#
# COMPACT_ATOMS: atom_id res chain seq x y z
N MET A 1 -5.47 -12.19 16.58
CA MET A 1 -4.28 -12.23 15.72
C MET A 1 -3.65 -13.61 15.78
N ASP A 2 -3.81 -14.39 14.70
CA ASP A 2 -3.42 -15.79 14.62
C ASP A 2 -1.91 -16.02 14.67
N GLN A 3 -1.47 -17.16 15.24
CA GLN A 3 -0.06 -17.62 15.20
C GLN A 3 0.54 -17.63 13.78
N LYS A 4 -0.32 -17.86 12.77
CA LYS A 4 0.07 -17.82 11.37
C LYS A 4 0.52 -16.43 10.91
N VAL A 5 -0.14 -15.37 11.37
CA VAL A 5 0.21 -13.98 11.03
C VAL A 5 1.57 -13.60 11.62
N PHE A 6 1.83 -14.00 12.87
CA PHE A 6 3.12 -13.76 13.52
C PHE A 6 4.27 -14.47 12.81
N ALA A 7 4.13 -15.76 12.48
CA ALA A 7 5.17 -16.52 11.78
C ALA A 7 5.52 -15.90 10.41
N VAL A 8 4.52 -15.38 9.72
CA VAL A 8 4.66 -14.66 8.45
C VAL A 8 5.46 -13.35 8.63
N ILE A 9 5.13 -12.56 9.65
CA ILE A 9 5.84 -11.30 9.95
C ILE A 9 7.30 -11.58 10.32
N GLU A 10 7.57 -12.60 11.12
CA GLU A 10 8.94 -12.97 11.50
C GLU A 10 9.77 -13.38 10.29
N LYS A 11 9.21 -14.17 9.38
CA LYS A 11 9.86 -14.54 8.12
C LYS A 11 10.18 -13.31 7.27
N SER A 12 9.20 -12.42 7.09
CA SER A 12 9.36 -11.16 6.36
C SER A 12 10.50 -10.30 6.94
N LEU A 13 10.57 -10.16 8.27
CA LEU A 13 11.63 -9.40 8.92
C LEU A 13 13.03 -10.02 8.72
N ALA A 14 13.13 -11.35 8.72
CA ALA A 14 14.39 -12.03 8.45
C ALA A 14 14.88 -11.79 7.01
N GLU A 15 13.97 -11.82 6.04
CA GLU A 15 14.27 -11.55 4.63
C GLU A 15 14.74 -10.10 4.44
N ILE A 16 14.04 -9.13 5.04
CA ILE A 16 14.43 -7.71 5.03
C ILE A 16 15.85 -7.52 5.58
N LYS A 17 16.20 -8.17 6.69
CA LYS A 17 17.55 -8.07 7.30
C LYS A 17 18.65 -8.65 6.43
N SER A 18 18.32 -9.56 5.52
CA SER A 18 19.28 -10.19 4.60
C SER A 18 19.48 -9.42 3.28
N ALA A 19 18.86 -8.24 3.16
CA ALA A 19 18.78 -7.34 2.00
C ALA A 19 19.83 -7.58 0.90
N LYS A 20 19.46 -8.37 -0.12
CA LYS A 20 20.19 -8.47 -1.39
C LYS A 20 19.39 -7.98 -2.60
N ASN A 21 18.07 -7.84 -2.47
CA ASN A 21 17.20 -7.44 -3.57
C ASN A 21 15.87 -6.87 -3.01
N CYS A 22 15.77 -5.54 -2.90
CA CYS A 22 14.58 -4.87 -2.36
C CYS A 22 13.33 -5.09 -3.22
N GLU A 23 13.45 -5.08 -4.55
CA GLU A 23 12.34 -5.30 -5.47
C GLU A 23 11.66 -6.65 -5.24
N ARG A 24 12.46 -7.71 -5.07
CA ARG A 24 11.95 -9.05 -4.74
C ARG A 24 11.24 -9.06 -3.39
N ILE A 25 11.80 -8.43 -2.37
CA ILE A 25 11.18 -8.38 -1.03
C ILE A 25 9.84 -7.64 -1.09
N LEU A 26 9.76 -6.51 -1.80
CA LEU A 26 8.50 -5.79 -2.01
C LEU A 26 7.45 -6.65 -2.70
N HIS A 27 7.86 -7.43 -3.70
CA HIS A 27 6.97 -8.36 -4.40
C HIS A 27 6.46 -9.45 -3.46
N ASP A 28 7.35 -10.09 -2.70
CA ASP A 28 7.01 -11.18 -1.79
C ASP A 28 6.07 -10.68 -0.67
N LEU A 29 6.34 -9.50 -0.09
CA LEU A 29 5.47 -8.86 0.91
C LEU A 29 4.07 -8.55 0.36
N LEU A 30 3.99 -7.95 -0.84
CA LEU A 30 2.72 -7.60 -1.43
C LEU A 30 1.90 -8.85 -1.79
N ALA A 31 2.55 -9.86 -2.38
CA ALA A 31 1.92 -11.13 -2.72
C ALA A 31 1.40 -11.87 -1.47
N GLU A 32 2.14 -11.82 -0.38
CA GLU A 32 1.73 -12.43 0.88
C GLU A 32 0.54 -11.70 1.51
N LEU A 33 0.53 -10.37 1.50
CA LEU A 33 -0.61 -9.56 1.95
C LEU A 33 -1.87 -9.88 1.15
N VAL A 34 -1.75 -9.91 -0.18
CA VAL A 34 -2.86 -10.25 -1.09
C VAL A 34 -3.42 -11.62 -0.78
N LYS A 35 -2.56 -12.63 -0.59
CA LYS A 35 -2.98 -13.99 -0.27
C LYS A 35 -3.60 -14.09 1.12
N LEU A 36 -3.06 -13.38 2.10
CA LEU A 36 -3.53 -13.40 3.48
C LEU A 36 -4.93 -12.79 3.60
N LEU A 37 -5.20 -11.73 2.85
CA LEU A 37 -6.44 -10.97 2.91
C LEU A 37 -7.32 -11.13 1.66
N ASP A 38 -7.05 -12.07 0.77
CA ASP A 38 -7.82 -12.30 -0.47
C ASP A 38 -8.19 -10.98 -1.20
N LEU A 39 -7.17 -10.13 -1.40
CA LEU A 39 -7.35 -8.78 -1.95
C LEU A 39 -7.62 -8.84 -3.45
N HIS A 40 -8.47 -7.93 -3.93
CA HIS A 40 -8.75 -7.83 -5.36
C HIS A 40 -7.66 -7.04 -6.09
N VAL A 41 -7.27 -5.86 -5.57
CA VAL A 41 -6.12 -5.07 -6.02
C VAL A 41 -5.27 -4.69 -4.82
N ALA A 42 -3.95 -4.65 -5.02
CA ALA A 42 -3.02 -4.03 -4.08
C ALA A 42 -1.93 -3.28 -4.84
N ALA A 43 -1.51 -2.11 -4.35
CA ALA A 43 -0.45 -1.33 -4.99
C ALA A 43 0.40 -0.58 -3.96
N ILE A 44 1.71 -0.69 -4.13
CA ILE A 44 2.70 0.15 -3.43
C ILE A 44 2.89 1.39 -4.30
N VAL A 45 2.43 2.53 -3.83
CA VAL A 45 2.58 3.81 -4.52
C VAL A 45 3.66 4.61 -3.81
N GLU A 46 4.76 4.88 -4.50
CA GLU A 46 5.93 5.57 -3.96
C GLU A 46 5.96 7.03 -4.42
N LEU A 47 6.33 7.94 -3.52
CA LEU A 47 6.70 9.31 -3.84
C LEU A 47 8.14 9.33 -4.37
N ASN A 48 8.29 9.58 -5.66
CA ASN A 48 9.58 9.75 -6.32
C ASN A 48 10.24 11.05 -5.84
N PRO A 49 11.45 10.99 -5.26
CA PRO A 49 12.13 12.17 -4.72
C PRO A 49 12.61 13.15 -5.79
N ASP A 50 12.83 12.69 -7.03
CA ASP A 50 13.36 13.53 -8.11
C ASP A 50 12.25 14.28 -8.85
N THR A 51 11.09 13.64 -9.04
CA THR A 51 9.97 14.21 -9.80
C THR A 51 8.86 14.77 -8.91
N GLU A 52 8.90 14.46 -7.61
CA GLU A 52 7.83 14.74 -6.63
C GLU A 52 6.47 14.13 -7.03
N GLN A 53 6.48 13.10 -7.88
CA GLN A 53 5.28 12.41 -8.34
C GLN A 53 5.13 11.06 -7.64
N LEU A 54 3.87 10.67 -7.45
CA LEU A 54 3.47 9.34 -7.02
C LEU A 54 3.51 8.38 -8.20
N GLU A 55 4.24 7.28 -8.04
CA GLU A 55 4.42 6.23 -9.04
C GLU A 55 4.11 4.85 -8.44
N ILE A 56 3.58 3.92 -9.23
CA ILE A 56 3.35 2.55 -8.76
C ILE A 56 4.68 1.79 -8.80
N ARG A 57 5.17 1.40 -7.62
CA ARG A 57 6.43 0.65 -7.43
C ARG A 57 6.22 -0.85 -7.55
N ASN A 58 5.11 -1.36 -7.02
CA ASN A 58 4.73 -2.77 -7.09
C ASN A 58 3.21 -2.90 -7.06
N PHE A 59 2.66 -3.96 -7.64
CA PHE A 59 1.21 -4.10 -7.79
C PHE A 59 0.75 -5.55 -7.88
N HIS A 60 -0.53 -5.75 -7.56
CA HIS A 60 -1.29 -6.97 -7.78
C HIS A 60 -2.57 -6.65 -8.54
N ASN A 61 -2.87 -7.45 -9.57
CA ASN A 61 -4.07 -7.34 -10.39
C ASN A 61 -4.29 -5.93 -10.98
N LEU A 62 -3.21 -5.34 -11.49
CA LEU A 62 -3.22 -4.15 -12.33
C LEU A 62 -2.46 -4.46 -13.62
N SER A 63 -2.80 -3.80 -14.70
CA SER A 63 -2.09 -3.93 -15.96
C SER A 63 -0.77 -3.17 -15.91
N TRP A 64 0.26 -3.73 -16.54
CA TRP A 64 1.56 -3.10 -16.63
C TRP A 64 1.49 -1.70 -17.29
N ASN A 65 0.61 -1.53 -18.28
CA ASN A 65 0.39 -0.24 -18.94
C ASN A 65 -0.18 0.80 -17.97
N PHE A 66 -1.15 0.43 -17.13
CA PHE A 66 -1.67 1.33 -16.10
C PHE A 66 -0.57 1.74 -15.14
N CYS A 67 0.18 0.79 -14.59
CA CYS A 67 1.25 1.04 -13.63
C CYS A 67 2.36 1.94 -14.21
N LYS A 68 2.77 1.69 -15.45
CA LYS A 68 3.78 2.50 -16.14
C LYS A 68 3.33 3.94 -16.33
N ASN A 69 2.06 4.17 -16.65
CA ASN A 69 1.51 5.50 -16.92
C ASN A 69 0.97 6.21 -15.67
N TYR A 70 0.88 5.50 -14.53
CA TYR A 70 0.41 6.09 -13.29
C TYR A 70 1.43 7.11 -12.76
N ARG A 71 1.08 8.39 -12.88
CA ARG A 71 1.83 9.52 -12.33
C ARG A 71 0.84 10.51 -11.73
N ARG A 72 0.91 10.75 -10.42
CA ARG A 72 0.02 11.72 -9.75
C ARG A 72 0.83 12.70 -8.90
N GLN A 73 0.45 13.97 -8.95
CA GLN A 73 0.93 14.96 -7.98
C GLN A 73 0.15 14.82 -6.67
N ILE A 74 0.73 15.31 -5.57
CA ILE A 74 0.05 15.37 -4.28
C ILE A 74 -0.73 16.71 -4.17
N ASP A 75 -1.71 16.87 -5.05
CA ASP A 75 -2.53 18.07 -5.18
C ASP A 75 -3.81 18.02 -4.33
N SER A 76 -4.39 16.84 -4.15
CA SER A 76 -5.60 16.66 -3.35
C SER A 76 -5.32 16.65 -1.84
N GLN A 77 -6.15 17.36 -1.07
CA GLN A 77 -6.11 17.36 0.40
C GLN A 77 -6.07 15.94 0.98
N LEU A 78 -6.78 15.03 0.34
CA LEU A 78 -6.91 13.64 0.74
C LEU A 78 -5.57 12.89 0.68
N LEU A 79 -4.83 13.01 -0.42
CA LEU A 79 -3.49 12.42 -0.53
C LEU A 79 -2.52 13.09 0.45
N ARG A 80 -2.69 14.40 0.73
CA ARG A 80 -1.90 15.11 1.76
C ARG A 80 -2.08 14.50 3.14
N GLU A 81 -3.32 14.19 3.48
CA GLU A 81 -3.70 13.63 4.79
C GLU A 81 -3.10 12.23 4.98
N VAL A 82 -3.14 11.38 3.95
CA VAL A 82 -2.47 10.08 4.00
C VAL A 82 -0.97 10.25 4.14
N ILE A 83 -0.34 10.89 3.16
CA ILE A 83 1.13 10.83 3.01
C ILE A 83 1.84 11.62 4.10
N TRP A 84 1.38 12.84 4.41
CA TRP A 84 2.08 13.73 5.33
C TRP A 84 1.52 13.72 6.75
N LYS A 85 0.24 13.40 6.94
CA LYS A 85 -0.36 13.34 8.29
C LYS A 85 -0.52 11.92 8.82
N ASN A 86 -0.15 10.90 8.04
CA ASN A 86 -0.33 9.49 8.39
C ASN A 86 -1.79 9.17 8.76
N GLN A 87 -2.75 9.79 8.06
CA GLN A 87 -4.17 9.54 8.27
C GLN A 87 -4.68 8.50 7.27
N ASP A 88 -5.03 7.33 7.78
CA ASP A 88 -5.58 6.27 6.96
C ASP A 88 -6.94 6.66 6.37
N ILE A 89 -7.22 6.09 5.20
CA ILE A 89 -8.50 6.24 4.54
C ILE A 89 -9.14 4.87 4.47
N ASN A 90 -10.29 4.73 5.15
CA ASN A 90 -11.13 3.56 5.05
C ASN A 90 -12.39 3.91 4.24
N ILE A 91 -12.59 3.18 3.14
CA ILE A 91 -13.78 3.27 2.29
C ILE A 91 -14.57 1.97 2.50
N PRO A 92 -15.54 1.93 3.44
CA PRO A 92 -16.33 0.72 3.69
C PRO A 92 -17.26 0.41 2.52
N GLU A 93 -17.70 1.43 1.78
CA GLU A 93 -18.52 1.30 0.58
C GLU A 93 -18.26 2.44 -0.40
N LYS A 94 -17.88 2.11 -1.65
CA LYS A 94 -17.61 3.07 -2.74
C LYS A 94 -18.76 4.05 -2.95
N LYS A 95 -20.00 3.55 -2.95
CA LYS A 95 -21.22 4.30 -3.26
C LYS A 95 -21.43 5.54 -2.39
N HIS A 96 -20.94 5.51 -1.15
CA HIS A 96 -21.11 6.60 -0.19
C HIS A 96 -19.88 7.50 -0.07
N ALA A 97 -18.81 7.23 -0.82
CA ALA A 97 -17.52 7.91 -0.70
C ALA A 97 -17.00 8.48 -2.04
N GLN A 98 -17.87 8.83 -2.97
CA GLN A 98 -17.48 9.15 -4.36
C GLN A 98 -16.37 10.22 -4.47
N LYS A 99 -16.43 11.28 -3.64
CA LYS A 99 -15.38 12.32 -3.64
C LYS A 99 -13.99 11.78 -3.30
N VAL A 100 -13.92 10.76 -2.45
CA VAL A 100 -12.66 10.11 -2.06
C VAL A 100 -12.21 9.14 -3.14
N VAL A 101 -13.17 8.41 -3.71
CA VAL A 101 -12.96 7.42 -4.77
C VAL A 101 -12.31 8.05 -5.99
N ASP A 102 -12.73 9.23 -6.43
CA ASP A 102 -12.19 9.88 -7.64
C ASP A 102 -10.67 10.15 -7.53
N HIS A 103 -10.16 10.33 -6.30
CA HIS A 103 -8.73 10.55 -6.04
C HIS A 103 -7.93 9.26 -5.86
N LEU A 104 -8.57 8.13 -5.53
CA LEU A 104 -7.90 6.89 -5.14
C LEU A 104 -8.16 5.70 -6.06
N GLN A 105 -9.19 5.77 -6.92
CA GLN A 105 -9.55 4.67 -7.79
C GLN A 105 -8.38 4.34 -8.73
N MET A 106 -8.03 3.05 -8.74
CA MET A 106 -7.04 2.47 -9.63
C MET A 106 -7.70 2.01 -10.94
N GLU A 107 -7.10 1.06 -11.66
CA GLU A 107 -7.61 0.61 -12.97
C GLU A 107 -9.00 -0.03 -12.91
N HIS A 108 -9.28 -0.76 -11.83
CA HIS A 108 -10.49 -1.57 -11.70
C HIS A 108 -11.50 -0.93 -10.76
N ASP A 109 -12.75 -1.39 -10.89
CA ASP A 109 -13.80 -1.03 -9.94
C ASP A 109 -13.65 -1.83 -8.63
N PHE A 110 -14.12 -1.27 -7.53
CA PHE A 110 -14.03 -1.87 -6.19
C PHE A 110 -15.28 -1.58 -5.36
N VAL A 111 -15.52 -2.37 -4.31
CA VAL A 111 -16.63 -2.16 -3.37
C VAL A 111 -16.15 -1.46 -2.11
N SER A 112 -15.04 -1.91 -1.54
CA SER A 112 -14.39 -1.27 -0.39
C SER A 112 -12.88 -1.17 -0.61
N ALA A 113 -12.24 -0.19 0.02
CA ALA A 113 -10.80 0.03 -0.08
C ALA A 113 -10.23 0.56 1.22
N PHE A 114 -8.95 0.33 1.42
CA PHE A 114 -8.19 0.89 2.52
C PHE A 114 -6.86 1.42 2.00
N VAL A 115 -6.48 2.61 2.48
CA VAL A 115 -5.23 3.27 2.12
C VAL A 115 -4.54 3.72 3.39
N THR A 116 -3.26 3.36 3.52
CA THR A 116 -2.41 3.71 4.66
C THR A 116 -1.11 4.31 4.14
N SER A 117 -0.51 5.19 4.93
CA SER A 117 0.76 5.82 4.56
C SER A 117 1.91 4.81 4.54
N LEU A 118 2.90 5.08 3.69
CA LEU A 118 4.23 4.49 3.77
C LEU A 118 5.15 5.55 4.34
N ASN A 119 5.67 5.31 5.54
CA ASN A 119 6.51 6.25 6.27
C ASN A 119 7.61 5.49 7.01
N ALA A 120 8.87 5.92 6.85
CA ALA A 120 9.99 5.40 7.61
C ALA A 120 10.76 6.57 8.24
N PHE A 121 11.00 6.51 9.55
CA PHE A 121 11.76 7.54 10.27
C PHE A 121 11.28 8.98 10.02
N GLN A 122 9.94 9.19 9.98
CA GLN A 122 9.28 10.46 9.68
C GLN A 122 9.40 10.92 8.22
N GLN A 123 10.05 10.15 7.35
CA GLN A 123 10.10 10.42 5.92
C GLN A 123 8.86 9.83 5.23
N PRO A 124 8.04 10.66 4.57
CA PRO A 124 6.96 10.16 3.73
C PRO A 124 7.54 9.46 2.50
N LEU A 125 7.15 8.21 2.29
CA LEU A 125 7.57 7.39 1.15
C LEU A 125 6.45 7.18 0.14
N GLY A 126 5.19 7.42 0.52
CA GLY A 126 4.02 7.24 -0.35
C GLY A 126 2.85 6.62 0.40
N PHE A 127 2.13 5.69 -0.23
CA PHE A 127 1.02 4.97 0.40
C PHE A 127 0.87 3.55 -0.15
N LEU A 128 0.25 2.69 0.67
CA LEU A 128 -0.21 1.36 0.28
C LEU A 128 -1.71 1.44 0.02
N TYR A 129 -2.12 1.06 -1.19
CA TYR A 129 -3.52 0.91 -1.58
C TYR A 129 -3.91 -0.56 -1.60
N VAL A 130 -5.06 -0.89 -1.03
CA VAL A 130 -5.68 -2.21 -1.14
C VAL A 130 -7.18 -2.08 -1.34
N ASP A 131 -7.77 -2.97 -2.14
CA ASP A 131 -9.21 -3.02 -2.35
C ASP A 131 -9.81 -4.43 -2.25
N SER A 132 -11.14 -4.47 -2.18
CA SER A 132 -11.94 -5.68 -2.17
C SER A 132 -13.27 -5.47 -2.89
N LEU A 133 -13.78 -6.56 -3.48
CA LEU A 133 -15.14 -6.64 -4.03
C LEU A 133 -16.20 -6.92 -2.96
N THR A 134 -15.83 -6.96 -1.68
CA THR A 134 -16.73 -7.18 -0.55
C THR A 134 -17.04 -5.88 0.18
N LEU A 135 -18.29 -5.70 0.61
CA LEU A 135 -18.72 -4.56 1.41
C LEU A 135 -18.08 -4.58 2.81
N ASN A 136 -17.63 -3.42 3.29
CA ASN A 136 -17.04 -3.26 4.62
C ASN A 136 -15.93 -4.28 4.91
N TYR A 137 -15.12 -4.59 3.90
CA TYR A 137 -14.12 -5.66 4.00
C TYR A 137 -13.08 -5.33 5.07
N PHE A 138 -12.57 -4.10 5.09
CA PHE A 138 -11.50 -3.64 5.96
C PHE A 138 -12.01 -3.23 7.35
N ASN A 139 -12.35 -4.23 8.16
CA ASN A 139 -12.55 -4.07 9.60
C ASN A 139 -11.22 -3.75 10.33
N GLU A 140 -11.27 -3.43 11.62
CA GLU A 140 -10.09 -3.01 12.39
C GLU A 140 -8.93 -4.01 12.34
N GLU A 141 -9.21 -5.31 12.44
CA GLU A 141 -8.18 -6.36 12.38
C GLU A 141 -7.47 -6.37 11.04
N ARG A 142 -8.22 -6.33 9.93
CA ARG A 142 -7.63 -6.30 8.59
C ARG A 142 -6.87 -5.01 8.34
N GLN A 143 -7.37 -3.86 8.81
CA GLN A 143 -6.63 -2.60 8.74
C GLN A 143 -5.30 -2.69 9.49
N GLN A 144 -5.28 -3.30 10.68
CA GLN A 144 -4.03 -3.52 11.43
C GLN A 144 -3.04 -4.39 10.64
N ILE A 145 -3.50 -5.46 10.00
CA ILE A 145 -2.67 -6.29 9.13
C ILE A 145 -2.08 -5.44 8.00
N VAL A 146 -2.90 -4.66 7.30
CA VAL A 146 -2.42 -3.79 6.20
C VAL A 146 -1.38 -2.77 6.70
N ARG A 147 -1.59 -2.15 7.87
CA ARG A 147 -0.63 -1.23 8.49
C ARG A 147 0.70 -1.89 8.84
N ILE A 148 0.68 -3.14 9.30
CA ILE A 148 1.90 -3.91 9.57
C ILE A 148 2.69 -4.10 8.27
N TYR A 149 2.03 -4.52 7.19
CA TYR A 149 2.69 -4.66 5.89
C TYR A 149 3.18 -3.33 5.33
N ALA A 150 2.41 -2.25 5.49
CA ALA A 150 2.85 -0.90 5.13
C ALA A 150 4.13 -0.51 5.88
N SER A 151 4.26 -0.88 7.16
CA SER A 151 5.47 -0.62 7.95
C SER A 151 6.67 -1.43 7.44
N LEU A 152 6.48 -2.71 7.11
CA LEU A 152 7.53 -3.56 6.53
C LEU A 152 7.99 -3.03 5.17
N ILE A 153 7.03 -2.68 4.29
CA ILE A 153 7.28 -2.09 2.97
C ILE A 153 8.04 -0.78 3.11
N SER A 154 7.66 0.07 4.07
CA SER A 154 8.34 1.36 4.32
C SER A 154 9.81 1.17 4.69
N ILE A 155 10.12 0.16 5.51
CA ILE A 155 11.52 -0.16 5.86
C ILE A 155 12.30 -0.58 4.61
N VAL A 156 11.73 -1.42 3.75
CA VAL A 156 12.39 -1.90 2.53
C VAL A 156 12.66 -0.74 1.56
N LEU A 157 11.67 0.12 1.32
CA LEU A 157 11.82 1.31 0.48
C LEU A 157 12.88 2.27 1.05
N HIS A 158 12.91 2.46 2.37
CA HIS A 158 13.92 3.30 3.00
C HIS A 158 15.33 2.71 2.87
N LEU A 159 15.50 1.40 3.08
CA LEU A 159 16.78 0.72 2.90
C LEU A 159 17.27 0.77 1.45
N GLU A 160 16.36 0.67 0.47
CA GLU A 160 16.69 0.81 -0.95
C GLU A 160 17.28 2.19 -1.25
N ARG A 161 16.72 3.27 -0.67
CA ARG A 161 17.21 4.65 -0.85
C ARG A 161 18.58 4.93 -0.22
N LEU A 162 19.05 4.09 0.70
CA LEU A 162 20.35 4.25 1.36
C LEU A 162 21.50 3.57 0.62
N ASN A 163 21.19 2.66 -0.31
CA ASN A 163 22.19 1.92 -1.10
C ASN A 163 22.40 2.59 -2.46
#